data_AF-A0A370AMN2-F1
#
_entry.id   AF-A0A370AMN2-F1
#
_cell.length_a   1.000
_cell.length_b   1.000
_cell.length_c   1.000
_cell.angle_alpha   90.00
_cell.angle_beta   90.00
_cell.angle_gamma   90.00
#
_symmetry.space_group_name_H-M   'P 1'
#
loop_
_entity.id
_entity.type
_entity.pdbx_description
1 polymer ?
#
loop_
_entity_poly.entity_id
_entity_poly.type
_entity_poly.pdbx_seq_one_letter_code
_entity_poly.pdbx_strand_id
1 'polypeptide(L)'
;MFNFLTLLLQSIFKIVFSNRKDLLFTLMTLKKENQVYKRQINSKKVHNSMKRSDRLFLALISRLSRRAVNHMTLVKPSTLLDWQRRFIKNYWTYKHGKPGRKPVPKGIKELILQMKQDNSLWGCHRIADELKKLGIELNPTTINRIIQEYRKKGMIQPTGSWRKFLKSHWDSLYAMYFMTIDTLFGKRFYLLIILELRSRRIIRFDLTENPCREFVKQRIILFSEDIPGKKILIHDNAAQFTSIDYSWFDIKGINISPYAPNMNAFIERLNGSIRRESLDHFLLVSEKQIRKILKSYVDYYNNQRPHQGVGKIPTGNQLSGFGKIRKESVLGGLHYNYYRSSA
;
A
#
# COMPACT_ATOMS: atom_id res chain seq x y z
N MET A 1 -17.14 -39.52 9.32
CA MET A 1 -16.00 -40.47 9.32
C MET A 1 -16.09 -41.51 10.43
N PHE A 2 -16.57 -41.13 11.62
CA PHE A 2 -16.76 -42.01 12.78
C PHE A 2 -17.61 -43.28 12.51
N ASN A 3 -18.77 -43.17 11.84
CA ASN A 3 -19.61 -44.34 11.53
C ASN A 3 -18.98 -45.37 10.58
N PHE A 4 -17.95 -45.01 9.82
CA PHE A 4 -17.29 -45.93 8.90
C PHE A 4 -16.25 -46.78 9.61
N LEU A 5 -15.45 -46.15 10.50
CA LEU A 5 -14.46 -46.83 11.32
C LEU A 5 -15.11 -47.75 12.36
N THR A 6 -16.22 -47.34 12.97
CA THR A 6 -16.95 -48.19 13.93
C THR A 6 -17.58 -49.41 13.26
N LEU A 7 -18.16 -49.27 12.08
CA LEU A 7 -18.65 -50.41 11.28
C LEU A 7 -17.51 -51.31 10.81
N LEU A 8 -16.33 -50.77 10.49
CA LEU A 8 -15.16 -51.55 10.05
C LEU A 8 -14.52 -52.31 11.22
N LEU A 9 -14.43 -51.72 12.41
CA LEU A 9 -13.92 -52.36 13.63
C LEU A 9 -14.88 -53.41 14.19
N GLN A 10 -16.18 -53.11 14.25
CA GLN A 10 -17.20 -54.09 14.66
C GLN A 10 -17.31 -55.27 13.69
N SER A 11 -17.03 -55.04 12.40
CA SER A 11 -17.03 -56.11 11.40
C SER A 11 -15.79 -56.98 11.48
N ILE A 12 -14.57 -56.43 11.64
CA ILE A 12 -13.35 -57.23 11.85
C ILE A 12 -13.52 -58.13 13.09
N PHE A 13 -14.09 -57.60 14.17
CA PHE A 13 -14.33 -58.37 15.41
C PHE A 13 -15.34 -59.52 15.22
N LYS A 14 -16.44 -59.31 14.48
CA LYS A 14 -17.42 -60.36 14.16
C LYS A 14 -16.93 -61.35 13.08
N ILE A 15 -16.02 -60.93 12.20
CA ILE A 15 -15.43 -61.74 11.13
C ILE A 15 -14.39 -62.71 11.69
N VAL A 16 -13.67 -62.38 12.76
CA VAL A 16 -12.70 -63.33 13.33
C VAL A 16 -13.41 -64.51 14.02
N PHE A 17 -14.60 -64.31 14.59
CA PHE A 17 -15.27 -65.27 15.50
C PHE A 17 -16.58 -65.93 15.02
N SER A 18 -16.97 -65.84 13.75
CA SER A 18 -18.26 -66.42 13.29
C SER A 18 -18.09 -67.39 12.12
N ASN A 19 -18.81 -68.53 12.18
CA ASN A 19 -18.96 -69.51 11.09
C ASN A 19 -19.90 -69.02 9.95
N ARG A 20 -20.36 -67.75 9.99
CA ARG A 20 -21.33 -67.14 9.06
C ARG A 20 -20.80 -65.86 8.36
N LYS A 21 -19.49 -65.79 8.10
CA LYS A 21 -18.81 -64.59 7.54
C LYS A 21 -19.42 -64.12 6.20
N ASP A 22 -19.73 -65.07 5.31
CA ASP A 22 -20.31 -64.76 3.99
C ASP A 22 -21.72 -64.15 4.06
N LEU A 23 -22.52 -64.55 5.05
CA LEU A 23 -23.84 -64.00 5.27
C LEU A 23 -23.76 -62.53 5.70
N LEU A 24 -22.81 -62.22 6.59
CA LEU A 24 -22.57 -60.85 7.06
C LEU A 24 -22.07 -59.95 5.92
N PHE A 25 -21.17 -60.42 5.06
CA PHE A 25 -20.71 -59.65 3.90
C PHE A 25 -21.83 -59.40 2.90
N THR A 26 -22.69 -60.40 2.64
CA THR A 26 -23.86 -60.23 1.76
C THR A 26 -24.82 -59.18 2.33
N LEU A 27 -25.15 -59.24 3.62
CA LEU A 27 -26.00 -58.24 4.28
C LEU A 27 -25.40 -56.83 4.23
N MET A 28 -24.09 -56.70 4.44
CA MET A 28 -23.42 -55.40 4.35
C MET A 28 -23.44 -54.82 2.93
N THR A 29 -23.29 -55.67 1.92
CA THR A 29 -23.36 -55.28 0.50
C THR A 29 -24.76 -54.76 0.17
N LEU A 30 -25.80 -55.53 0.51
CA LEU A 30 -27.20 -55.16 0.29
C LEU A 30 -27.61 -53.90 1.06
N LYS A 31 -27.16 -53.75 2.31
CA LYS A 31 -27.41 -52.53 3.10
C LYS A 31 -26.76 -51.31 2.46
N LYS A 32 -25.55 -51.46 1.92
CA LYS A 32 -24.85 -50.38 1.23
C LYS A 32 -25.52 -50.01 -0.09
N GLU A 33 -25.96 -51.00 -0.83
CA GLU A 33 -26.72 -50.85 -2.07
C GLU A 33 -28.03 -50.09 -1.83
N ASN A 34 -28.79 -50.47 -0.79
CA ASN A 34 -30.01 -49.76 -0.39
C ASN A 34 -29.74 -48.29 -0.01
N GLN A 35 -28.61 -48.00 0.66
CA GLN A 35 -28.19 -46.61 0.92
C GLN A 35 -27.87 -45.82 -0.35
N VAL A 36 -27.36 -46.45 -1.42
CA VAL A 36 -27.09 -45.79 -2.69
C VAL A 36 -28.40 -45.57 -3.46
N TYR A 37 -29.30 -46.55 -3.48
CA TYR A 37 -30.62 -46.44 -4.09
C TYR A 37 -31.48 -45.33 -3.45
N LYS A 38 -31.56 -45.28 -2.11
CA LYS A 38 -32.25 -44.19 -1.39
C LYS A 38 -31.69 -42.81 -1.77
N ARG A 39 -30.38 -42.71 -1.97
CA ARG A 39 -29.74 -41.46 -2.44
C ARG A 39 -30.05 -41.13 -3.90
N GLN A 40 -30.15 -42.13 -4.78
CA GLN A 40 -30.54 -41.93 -6.19
C GLN A 40 -31.98 -41.43 -6.30
N ILE A 41 -32.90 -42.06 -5.56
CA ILE A 41 -34.32 -41.68 -5.51
C ILE A 41 -34.46 -40.24 -5.00
N ASN A 42 -33.79 -39.89 -3.89
CA ASN A 42 -33.87 -38.55 -3.31
C ASN A 42 -33.21 -37.44 -4.16
N SER A 43 -32.27 -37.77 -5.07
CA SER A 43 -31.52 -36.77 -5.83
C SER A 43 -32.00 -36.57 -7.27
N LYS A 44 -33.04 -37.30 -7.73
CA LYS A 44 -33.54 -37.31 -9.13
C LYS A 44 -32.44 -37.52 -10.20
N LYS A 45 -31.26 -38.02 -9.83
CA LYS A 45 -30.11 -38.24 -10.73
C LYS A 45 -29.75 -39.72 -10.75
N VAL A 46 -30.06 -40.39 -11.87
CA VAL A 46 -29.91 -41.84 -12.03
C VAL A 46 -28.44 -42.30 -11.98
N HIS A 47 -27.49 -41.50 -12.52
CA HIS A 47 -26.13 -42.00 -12.81
C HIS A 47 -25.00 -41.57 -11.86
N ASN A 48 -25.17 -40.60 -10.95
CA ASN A 48 -24.03 -39.98 -10.24
C ASN A 48 -24.07 -39.99 -8.70
N SER A 49 -24.88 -40.87 -8.08
CA SER A 49 -25.01 -40.96 -6.61
C SER A 49 -23.82 -41.62 -5.89
N MET A 50 -23.03 -42.43 -6.60
CA MET A 50 -22.02 -43.28 -5.95
C MET A 50 -20.72 -42.52 -5.64
N LYS A 51 -20.48 -42.28 -4.35
CA LYS A 51 -19.32 -41.54 -3.83
C LYS A 51 -18.05 -42.38 -3.93
N ARG A 52 -16.88 -41.72 -3.88
CA ARG A 52 -15.57 -42.42 -3.82
C ARG A 52 -15.50 -43.44 -2.67
N SER A 53 -16.09 -43.13 -1.52
CA SER A 53 -16.18 -44.02 -0.37
C SER A 53 -17.03 -45.27 -0.62
N ASP A 54 -18.09 -45.16 -1.43
CA ASP A 54 -18.97 -46.29 -1.75
C ASP A 54 -18.24 -47.27 -2.68
N ARG A 55 -17.53 -46.74 -3.69
CA ARG A 55 -16.70 -47.54 -4.61
C ARG A 55 -15.59 -48.28 -3.87
N LEU A 56 -14.96 -47.63 -2.89
CA LEU A 56 -13.89 -48.20 -2.09
C LEU A 56 -14.42 -49.30 -1.15
N PHE A 57 -15.56 -49.09 -0.51
CA PHE A 57 -16.22 -50.10 0.32
C PHE A 57 -16.59 -51.36 -0.48
N LEU A 58 -17.19 -51.18 -1.66
CA LEU A 58 -17.58 -52.28 -2.54
C LEU A 58 -16.37 -53.04 -3.09
N ALA A 59 -15.31 -52.33 -3.50
CA ALA A 59 -14.05 -52.92 -3.95
C ALA A 59 -13.28 -53.68 -2.84
N LEU A 60 -13.49 -53.32 -1.57
CA LEU A 60 -12.92 -54.07 -0.44
C LEU A 60 -13.73 -55.34 -0.15
N ILE A 61 -15.06 -55.27 -0.17
CA ILE A 61 -15.92 -56.44 0.07
C ILE A 61 -15.72 -57.52 -0.99
N SER A 62 -15.52 -57.15 -2.26
CA SER A 62 -15.25 -58.15 -3.31
C SER A 62 -13.97 -58.93 -3.12
N ARG A 63 -13.00 -58.37 -2.39
CA ARG A 63 -11.79 -59.10 -2.01
C ARG A 63 -12.06 -60.10 -0.88
N LEU A 64 -13.05 -59.82 -0.03
CA LEU A 64 -13.32 -60.58 1.19
C LEU A 64 -14.36 -61.69 1.02
N SER A 65 -15.34 -61.53 0.11
CA SER A 65 -16.32 -62.57 -0.20
C SER A 65 -16.78 -62.49 -1.65
N ARG A 66 -16.53 -63.57 -2.42
CA ARG A 66 -17.07 -63.70 -3.80
C ARG A 66 -18.58 -63.90 -3.81
N ARG A 67 -19.12 -64.55 -2.78
CA ARG A 67 -20.56 -64.85 -2.67
C ARG A 67 -21.38 -63.57 -2.52
N ALA A 68 -20.88 -62.60 -1.76
CA ALA A 68 -21.52 -61.29 -1.60
C ALA A 68 -21.60 -60.48 -2.91
N VAL A 69 -20.62 -60.64 -3.81
CA VAL A 69 -20.59 -59.97 -5.13
C VAL A 69 -21.67 -60.52 -6.05
N ASN A 70 -21.99 -61.82 -5.97
CA ASN A 70 -23.00 -62.46 -6.82
C ASN A 70 -24.43 -61.98 -6.53
N HIS A 71 -24.68 -61.39 -5.36
CA HIS A 71 -26.00 -60.86 -4.96
C HIS A 71 -26.16 -59.36 -5.24
N MET A 72 -25.14 -58.71 -5.82
CA MET A 72 -25.14 -57.26 -6.04
C MET A 72 -25.77 -56.91 -7.39
N THR A 73 -26.73 -55.99 -7.40
CA THR A 73 -27.45 -55.58 -8.63
C THR A 73 -27.05 -54.20 -9.16
N LEU A 74 -26.52 -53.34 -8.29
CA LEU A 74 -26.19 -51.94 -8.59
C LEU A 74 -25.00 -51.75 -9.55
N VAL A 75 -24.04 -52.68 -9.56
CA VAL A 75 -22.77 -52.55 -10.31
C VAL A 75 -22.40 -53.89 -10.92
N LYS A 76 -21.98 -53.89 -12.21
CA LYS A 76 -21.47 -55.10 -12.87
C LYS A 76 -20.19 -55.60 -12.19
N PRO A 77 -19.96 -56.93 -12.08
CA PRO A 77 -18.74 -57.48 -11.50
C PRO A 77 -17.44 -56.93 -12.12
N SER A 78 -17.42 -56.69 -13.44
CA SER A 78 -16.28 -56.11 -14.16
C SER A 78 -15.90 -54.70 -13.66
N THR A 79 -16.89 -53.83 -13.49
CA THR A 79 -16.70 -52.45 -13.00
C THR A 79 -16.11 -52.43 -11.59
N LEU A 80 -16.50 -53.40 -10.76
CA LEU A 80 -16.05 -53.49 -9.38
C LEU A 80 -14.60 -53.99 -9.30
N LEU A 81 -14.24 -54.99 -10.12
CA LEU A 81 -12.86 -55.43 -10.31
C LEU A 81 -11.97 -54.31 -10.87
N ASP A 82 -12.49 -53.48 -11.78
CA ASP A 82 -11.75 -52.33 -12.30
C ASP A 82 -11.47 -51.27 -11.23
N TRP A 83 -12.41 -51.03 -10.30
CA TRP A 83 -12.12 -50.15 -9.16
C TRP A 83 -11.08 -50.73 -8.22
N GLN A 84 -11.14 -52.03 -7.96
CA GLN A 84 -10.13 -52.72 -7.15
C GLN A 84 -8.74 -52.60 -7.80
N ARG A 85 -8.62 -52.87 -9.10
CA ARG A 85 -7.36 -52.71 -9.87
C ARG A 85 -6.87 -51.27 -9.84
N ARG A 86 -7.74 -50.28 -10.02
CA ARG A 86 -7.37 -48.85 -9.95
C ARG A 86 -6.94 -48.43 -8.55
N PHE A 87 -7.56 -48.96 -7.50
CA PHE A 87 -7.17 -48.69 -6.13
C PHE A 87 -5.78 -49.25 -5.83
N ILE A 88 -5.54 -50.51 -6.18
CA ILE A 88 -4.22 -51.15 -6.06
C ILE A 88 -3.18 -50.38 -6.86
N LYS A 89 -3.47 -50.07 -8.13
CA LYS A 89 -2.59 -49.27 -8.98
C LYS A 89 -2.24 -47.94 -8.32
N ASN A 90 -3.23 -47.16 -7.89
CA ASN A 90 -3.00 -45.86 -7.25
C ASN A 90 -2.28 -45.93 -5.90
N TYR A 91 -2.41 -47.04 -5.16
CA TYR A 91 -1.69 -47.28 -3.92
C TYR A 91 -0.19 -47.52 -4.18
N TRP A 92 0.13 -48.24 -5.25
CA TRP A 92 1.51 -48.58 -5.63
C TRP A 92 2.16 -47.62 -6.63
N THR A 93 1.39 -46.76 -7.31
CA THR A 93 1.92 -45.74 -8.21
C THR A 93 1.96 -44.37 -7.53
N TYR A 94 3.17 -43.88 -7.26
CA TYR A 94 3.36 -42.47 -6.94
C TYR A 94 3.00 -41.61 -8.15
N LYS A 95 2.31 -40.48 -7.92
CA LYS A 95 2.07 -39.49 -8.97
C LYS A 95 3.41 -38.85 -9.37
N HIS A 96 4.05 -39.39 -10.40
CA HIS A 96 5.15 -38.70 -11.07
C HIS A 96 4.56 -37.59 -11.93
N GLY A 97 4.49 -36.37 -11.38
CA GLY A 97 4.25 -35.17 -12.18
C GLY A 97 5.50 -34.89 -13.00
N LYS A 98 5.37 -34.77 -14.34
CA LYS A 98 6.45 -34.23 -15.16
C LYS A 98 6.84 -32.86 -14.58
N PRO A 99 8.13 -32.54 -14.41
CA PRO A 99 8.53 -31.21 -13.97
C PRO A 99 7.91 -30.19 -14.93
N GLY A 100 7.08 -29.31 -14.39
CA GLY A 100 6.44 -28.26 -15.17
C GLY A 100 7.46 -27.30 -15.77
N ARG A 101 7.01 -26.38 -16.61
CA ARG A 101 7.84 -25.28 -17.14
C ARG A 101 8.64 -24.63 -16.00
N LYS A 102 9.97 -24.50 -16.20
CA LYS A 102 10.85 -23.84 -15.22
C LYS A 102 10.24 -22.49 -14.81
N PRO A 103 10.11 -22.20 -13.50
CA PRO A 103 9.53 -20.96 -13.06
C PRO A 103 10.42 -19.78 -13.44
N VAL A 104 9.80 -18.63 -13.69
CA VAL A 104 10.54 -17.37 -13.89
C VAL A 104 11.40 -17.10 -12.64
N PRO A 105 12.70 -16.78 -12.81
CA PRO A 105 13.60 -16.46 -11.71
C PRO A 105 13.05 -15.38 -10.78
N LYS A 106 13.35 -15.50 -9.48
CA LYS A 106 12.82 -14.60 -8.45
C LYS A 106 13.20 -13.14 -8.69
N GLY A 107 14.44 -12.88 -9.09
CA GLY A 107 14.92 -11.53 -9.41
C GLY A 107 14.13 -10.84 -10.52
N ILE A 108 13.73 -11.59 -11.56
CA ILE A 108 12.90 -11.03 -12.65
C ILE A 108 11.48 -10.74 -12.16
N LYS A 109 10.92 -11.58 -11.28
CA LYS A 109 9.61 -11.30 -10.66
C LYS A 109 9.65 -10.07 -9.76
N GLU A 110 10.72 -9.90 -8.98
CA GLU A 110 10.96 -8.74 -8.14
C GLU A 110 11.15 -7.47 -8.98
N LEU A 111 11.86 -7.55 -10.10
CA LEU A 111 11.98 -6.46 -11.06
C LEU A 111 10.62 -6.07 -11.66
N ILE A 112 9.81 -7.04 -12.09
CA ILE A 112 8.44 -6.78 -12.58
C ILE A 112 7.60 -6.09 -11.50
N LEU A 113 7.74 -6.52 -10.24
CA LEU A 113 7.04 -5.91 -9.11
C LEU A 113 7.48 -4.44 -8.93
N GLN A 114 8.78 -4.16 -8.91
CA GLN A 114 9.33 -2.81 -8.80
C GLN A 114 8.85 -1.93 -9.96
N MET A 115 9.02 -2.38 -11.21
CA MET A 115 8.55 -1.63 -12.39
C MET A 115 7.06 -1.29 -12.30
N LYS A 116 6.22 -2.21 -11.79
CA LYS A 116 4.79 -1.97 -11.64
C LYS A 116 4.45 -1.04 -10.46
N GLN A 117 5.20 -1.08 -9.36
CA GLN A 117 5.04 -0.17 -8.22
C GLN A 117 5.49 1.26 -8.60
N ASP A 118 6.63 1.37 -9.26
CA ASP A 118 7.19 2.62 -9.74
C ASP A 118 6.36 3.20 -10.88
N ASN A 119 5.68 2.36 -11.67
CA ASN A 119 4.87 2.79 -12.80
C ASN A 119 3.48 2.14 -12.77
N SER A 120 2.62 2.66 -11.89
CA SER A 120 1.26 2.15 -11.68
C SER A 120 0.41 2.06 -12.96
N LEU A 121 0.65 2.94 -13.94
CA LEU A 121 -0.08 2.99 -15.21
C LEU A 121 0.37 1.93 -16.22
N TRP A 122 1.56 1.33 -16.06
CA TRP A 122 2.08 0.40 -17.06
C TRP A 122 1.30 -0.92 -17.09
N GLY A 123 0.82 -1.30 -18.27
CA GLY A 123 0.22 -2.61 -18.53
C GLY A 123 1.27 -3.72 -18.70
N CYS A 124 0.82 -4.97 -18.80
CA CYS A 124 1.73 -6.11 -18.99
C CYS A 124 2.52 -6.05 -20.31
N HIS A 125 1.92 -5.51 -21.37
CA HIS A 125 2.61 -5.30 -22.66
C HIS A 125 3.74 -4.27 -22.53
N ARG A 126 3.45 -3.11 -21.94
CA ARG A 126 4.48 -2.08 -21.72
C ARG A 126 5.64 -2.60 -20.88
N ILE A 127 5.36 -3.36 -19.81
CA ILE A 127 6.39 -3.98 -18.99
C ILE A 127 7.20 -5.01 -19.79
N ALA A 128 6.56 -5.78 -20.69
CA ALA A 128 7.27 -6.70 -21.58
C ALA A 128 8.24 -5.96 -22.50
N ASP A 129 7.81 -4.85 -23.10
CA ASP A 129 8.65 -4.04 -23.99
C ASP A 129 9.83 -3.41 -23.24
N GLU A 130 9.62 -2.92 -22.01
CA GLU A 130 10.70 -2.38 -21.18
C GLU A 130 11.68 -3.47 -20.71
N LEU A 131 11.20 -4.67 -20.40
CA LEU A 131 12.07 -5.83 -20.12
C LEU A 131 12.86 -6.27 -21.36
N LYS A 132 12.28 -6.15 -22.54
CA LYS A 132 12.95 -6.46 -23.80
C LYS A 132 14.16 -5.55 -24.03
N LYS A 133 14.11 -4.27 -23.61
CA LYS A 133 15.27 -3.36 -23.64
C LYS A 133 16.43 -3.84 -22.77
N LEU A 134 16.15 -4.61 -21.72
CA LEU A 134 17.13 -5.20 -20.82
C LEU A 134 17.59 -6.60 -21.28
N GLY A 135 17.18 -7.05 -22.47
CA GLY A 135 17.47 -8.39 -22.99
C GLY A 135 16.64 -9.51 -22.35
N ILE A 136 15.57 -9.18 -21.61
CA ILE A 136 14.72 -10.15 -20.93
C ILE A 136 13.41 -10.33 -21.73
N GLU A 137 13.30 -11.45 -22.45
CA GLU A 137 12.08 -11.77 -23.19
C GLU A 137 11.10 -12.58 -22.35
N LEU A 138 9.95 -11.95 -22.03
CA LEU A 138 8.85 -12.60 -21.34
C LEU A 138 7.53 -12.31 -22.04
N ASN A 139 6.67 -13.33 -22.14
CA ASN A 139 5.34 -13.17 -22.71
C ASN A 139 4.47 -12.28 -21.77
N PRO A 140 3.74 -11.28 -22.31
CA PRO A 140 2.85 -10.40 -21.54
C PRO A 140 1.85 -11.16 -20.64
N THR A 141 1.39 -12.34 -21.06
CA THR A 141 0.51 -13.19 -20.24
C THR A 141 1.19 -13.71 -18.97
N THR A 142 2.48 -14.03 -19.05
CA THR A 142 3.29 -14.46 -17.90
C THR A 142 3.48 -13.30 -16.92
N ILE A 143 3.75 -12.11 -17.45
CA ILE A 143 3.86 -10.87 -16.65
C ILE A 143 2.52 -10.56 -15.98
N ASN A 144 1.40 -10.64 -16.71
CA ASN A 144 0.07 -10.45 -16.12
C ASN A 144 -0.19 -11.45 -14.98
N ARG A 145 0.16 -12.73 -15.15
CA ARG A 145 0.02 -13.74 -14.09
C ARG A 145 0.83 -13.37 -12.85
N ILE A 146 2.07 -12.90 -13.01
CA ILE A 146 2.94 -12.45 -11.92
C ILE A 146 2.34 -11.23 -11.22
N ILE A 147 1.87 -10.23 -11.97
CA ILE A 147 1.22 -9.04 -11.41
C ILE A 147 -0.04 -9.42 -10.62
N GLN A 148 -0.86 -10.33 -11.14
CA GLN A 148 -2.06 -10.80 -10.42
C GLN A 148 -1.72 -11.59 -9.15
N GLU A 149 -0.64 -12.38 -9.18
CA GLU A 149 -0.12 -13.07 -7.98
C GLU A 149 0.26 -12.04 -6.90
N TYR A 150 0.98 -10.98 -7.27
CA TYR A 150 1.38 -9.93 -6.33
C TYR A 150 0.23 -9.04 -5.86
N ARG A 151 -0.78 -8.80 -6.71
CA ARG A 151 -2.03 -8.13 -6.29
C ARG A 151 -2.77 -8.94 -5.23
N LYS A 152 -2.89 -10.26 -5.42
CA LYS A 152 -3.51 -11.16 -4.41
C LYS A 152 -2.76 -11.16 -3.08
N LYS A 153 -1.44 -10.97 -3.12
CA LYS A 153 -0.58 -10.82 -1.93
C LYS A 153 -0.63 -9.41 -1.32
N GLY A 154 -1.39 -8.46 -1.89
CA GLY A 154 -1.46 -7.07 -1.43
C GLY A 154 -0.22 -6.23 -1.71
N MET A 155 0.72 -6.71 -2.54
CA MET A 155 1.98 -6.03 -2.81
C MET A 155 1.88 -4.97 -3.90
N ILE A 156 0.80 -4.98 -4.70
CA ILE A 156 0.54 -3.99 -5.75
C ILE A 156 -0.79 -3.32 -5.43
N GLN A 157 -0.73 -2.03 -5.14
CA GLN A 157 -1.92 -1.22 -4.88
C GLN A 157 -2.63 -0.83 -6.19
N PRO A 158 -3.98 -0.88 -6.23
CA PRO A 158 -4.74 -0.41 -7.37
C PRO A 158 -4.63 1.13 -7.44
N THR A 159 -3.82 1.61 -8.38
CA THR A 159 -3.59 3.03 -8.70
C THR A 159 -2.86 3.89 -7.65
N GLY A 160 -2.18 4.93 -8.15
CA GLY A 160 -1.12 5.66 -7.43
C GLY A 160 -1.56 6.18 -6.07
N SER A 161 -0.64 6.16 -5.10
CA SER A 161 -0.92 6.73 -3.78
C SER A 161 -1.15 8.24 -3.89
N TRP A 162 -2.00 8.79 -3.01
CA TRP A 162 -2.15 10.24 -2.83
C TRP A 162 -0.79 10.94 -2.69
N ARG A 163 0.17 10.29 -2.04
CA ARG A 163 1.55 10.76 -1.93
C ARG A 163 2.22 10.93 -3.29
N LYS A 164 2.02 10.01 -4.24
CA LYS A 164 2.58 10.08 -5.59
C LYS A 164 1.87 11.14 -6.44
N PHE A 165 0.55 11.27 -6.30
CA PHE A 165 -0.22 12.33 -6.92
C PHE A 165 0.22 13.72 -6.44
N LEU A 166 0.35 13.93 -5.13
CA LEU A 166 0.89 15.19 -4.60
C LEU A 166 2.33 15.42 -5.05
N LYS A 167 3.13 14.35 -5.16
CA LYS A 167 4.50 14.42 -5.68
C LYS A 167 4.62 14.97 -7.09
N SER A 168 3.70 14.64 -7.98
CA SER A 168 3.73 15.18 -9.34
C SER A 168 3.33 16.65 -9.42
N HIS A 169 2.67 17.20 -8.40
CA HIS A 169 2.20 18.59 -8.38
C HIS A 169 3.04 19.51 -7.48
N TRP A 170 3.99 18.96 -6.71
CA TRP A 170 4.75 19.68 -5.69
C TRP A 170 5.40 20.99 -6.16
N ASP A 171 5.89 21.04 -7.41
CA ASP A 171 6.59 22.20 -7.97
C ASP A 171 5.71 23.44 -8.11
N SER A 172 4.40 23.22 -8.18
CA SER A 172 3.41 24.28 -8.31
C SER A 172 2.69 24.59 -6.99
N LEU A 173 2.98 23.87 -5.90
CA LEU A 173 2.21 23.95 -4.65
C LEU A 173 2.86 24.85 -3.60
N TYR A 174 2.12 25.89 -3.23
CA TYR A 174 2.49 26.86 -2.22
C TYR A 174 1.41 26.93 -1.15
N ALA A 175 1.80 27.27 0.08
CA ALA A 175 0.89 27.53 1.18
C ALA A 175 1.06 28.96 1.68
N MET A 176 -0.05 29.60 2.05
CA MET A 176 -0.10 30.93 2.64
C MET A 176 -0.87 30.91 3.96
N TYR A 177 -0.41 31.72 4.92
CA TYR A 177 -1.03 31.81 6.25
C TYR A 177 -0.64 33.11 6.97
N PHE A 178 -1.47 33.54 7.91
CA PHE A 178 -1.18 34.63 8.85
C PHE A 178 -0.91 34.12 10.26
N MET A 179 0.28 34.36 10.79
CA MET A 179 0.60 34.17 12.20
C MET A 179 0.46 35.47 12.97
N THR A 180 -0.10 35.44 14.18
CA THR A 180 -0.05 36.58 15.11
C THR A 180 1.24 36.61 15.90
N ILE A 181 1.76 37.80 16.19
CA ILE A 181 2.93 38.04 17.04
C ILE A 181 2.58 39.18 17.99
N ASP A 182 2.60 38.92 19.29
CA ASP A 182 2.27 39.90 20.32
C ASP A 182 3.56 40.43 20.98
N THR A 183 3.62 41.74 21.20
CA THR A 183 4.72 42.41 21.88
C THR A 183 4.44 42.63 23.36
N LEU A 184 5.49 42.91 24.12
CA LEU A 184 5.38 43.24 25.56
C LEU A 184 4.46 44.42 25.84
N PHE A 185 4.38 45.39 24.92
CA PHE A 185 3.54 46.58 25.06
C PHE A 185 2.12 46.39 24.53
N GLY A 186 1.68 45.14 24.36
CA GLY A 186 0.31 44.82 23.93
C GLY A 186 0.01 45.10 22.46
N LYS A 187 1.01 45.48 21.65
CA LYS A 187 0.83 45.59 20.19
C LYS A 187 0.86 44.22 19.54
N ARG A 188 -0.09 43.98 18.63
CA ARG A 188 -0.20 42.77 17.81
C ARG A 188 0.23 43.05 16.37
N PHE A 189 1.11 42.21 15.87
CA PHE A 189 1.49 42.14 14.47
C PHE A 189 1.00 40.84 13.83
N TYR A 190 0.82 40.87 12.52
CA TYR A 190 0.46 39.75 11.68
C TYR A 190 1.58 39.49 10.68
N LEU A 191 2.13 38.28 10.74
CA LEU A 191 3.16 37.78 9.85
C LEU A 191 2.49 36.95 8.75
N LEU A 192 2.47 37.48 7.54
CA LEU A 192 2.12 36.71 6.33
C LEU A 192 3.32 35.87 5.94
N ILE A 193 3.11 34.58 5.65
CA ILE A 193 4.14 33.68 5.16
C ILE A 193 3.64 32.97 3.92
N ILE A 194 4.50 32.85 2.90
CA ILE A 194 4.31 31.98 1.74
C ILE A 194 5.40 30.91 1.73
N LEU A 195 5.00 29.64 1.78
CA LEU A 195 5.86 28.47 1.87
C LEU A 195 5.75 27.62 0.60
N GLU A 196 6.87 27.29 -0.03
CA GLU A 196 6.92 26.28 -1.08
C GLU A 196 6.86 24.88 -0.47
N LEU A 197 5.85 24.08 -0.85
CA LEU A 197 5.60 22.81 -0.15
C LEU A 197 6.58 21.69 -0.51
N ARG A 198 7.22 21.74 -1.68
CA ARG A 198 8.23 20.75 -2.10
C ARG A 198 9.48 20.80 -1.24
N SER A 199 10.13 21.97 -1.26
CA SER A 199 11.43 22.23 -0.66
C SER A 199 11.33 22.59 0.82
N ARG A 200 10.14 23.05 1.26
CA ARG A 200 9.93 23.74 2.54
C ARG A 200 10.72 25.02 2.63
N ARG A 201 10.92 25.69 1.50
CA ARG A 201 11.53 27.00 1.47
C ARG A 201 10.48 28.07 1.73
N ILE A 202 10.74 28.94 2.71
CA ILE A 202 9.97 30.16 2.91
C ILE A 202 10.31 31.07 1.74
N ILE A 203 9.32 31.32 0.87
CA ILE A 203 9.49 32.16 -0.31
C ILE A 203 9.44 33.62 0.09
N ARG A 204 8.44 33.96 0.89
CA ARG A 204 8.13 35.34 1.25
C ARG A 204 7.58 35.38 2.66
N PHE A 205 7.93 36.43 3.37
CA PHE A 205 7.38 36.75 4.67
C PHE A 205 7.26 38.26 4.82
N ASP A 206 6.14 38.74 5.34
CA ASP A 206 5.89 40.16 5.49
C ASP A 206 5.10 40.42 6.78
N LEU A 207 5.51 41.44 7.53
CA LEU A 207 4.88 41.82 8.80
C LEU A 207 3.97 43.04 8.59
N THR A 208 2.81 43.06 9.22
CA THR A 208 1.86 44.19 9.22
C THR A 208 1.12 44.29 10.55
N GLU A 209 0.71 45.48 10.97
CA GLU A 209 -0.27 45.66 12.07
C GLU A 209 -1.71 45.45 11.57
N ASN A 210 -1.94 45.72 10.28
CA ASN A 210 -3.27 45.73 9.66
C ASN A 210 -3.31 44.71 8.51
N PRO A 211 -3.78 43.47 8.75
CA PRO A 211 -3.89 42.44 7.72
C PRO A 211 -5.16 42.71 6.90
N CYS A 212 -5.09 43.67 5.99
CA CYS A 212 -6.18 43.96 5.05
C CYS A 212 -5.98 43.25 3.71
N ARG A 213 -7.04 43.24 2.90
CA ARG A 213 -7.03 42.65 1.56
C ARG A 213 -6.00 43.32 0.65
N GLU A 214 -5.89 44.64 0.71
CA GLU A 214 -4.98 45.44 -0.11
C GLU A 214 -3.53 45.05 0.18
N PHE A 215 -3.20 44.87 1.46
CA PHE A 215 -1.89 44.39 1.88
C PHE A 215 -1.59 43.02 1.25
N VAL A 216 -2.49 42.05 1.40
CA VAL A 216 -2.31 40.70 0.83
C VAL A 216 -2.18 40.76 -0.70
N LYS A 217 -3.01 41.55 -1.39
CA LYS A 217 -2.98 41.72 -2.84
C LYS A 217 -1.59 42.19 -3.31
N GLN A 218 -1.02 43.19 -2.64
CA GLN A 218 0.33 43.67 -2.96
C GLN A 218 1.39 42.58 -2.78
N ARG A 219 1.27 41.73 -1.74
CA ARG A 219 2.21 40.62 -1.53
C ARG A 219 2.06 39.50 -2.55
N ILE A 220 0.85 39.26 -3.04
CA ILE A 220 0.59 38.29 -4.12
C ILE A 220 1.19 38.77 -5.45
N ILE A 221 1.10 40.08 -5.76
CA ILE A 221 1.74 40.66 -6.95
C ILE A 221 3.24 40.37 -6.92
N LEU A 222 3.91 40.78 -5.84
CA LEU A 222 5.35 40.55 -5.66
C LEU A 222 5.71 39.06 -5.72
N PHE A 223 4.90 38.20 -5.09
CA PHE A 223 5.10 36.75 -5.17
C PHE A 223 4.98 36.21 -6.60
N SER A 224 4.05 36.73 -7.39
CA SER A 224 3.88 36.27 -8.77
C SER A 224 5.00 36.73 -9.70
N GLU A 225 5.59 37.90 -9.42
CA GLU A 225 6.79 38.41 -10.10
C GLU A 225 8.04 37.60 -9.76
N ASP A 226 8.26 37.27 -8.47
CA ASP A 226 9.45 36.53 -8.01
C ASP A 226 9.53 35.11 -8.58
N ILE A 227 8.39 34.47 -8.77
CA ILE A 227 8.29 33.09 -9.25
C ILE A 227 7.41 33.10 -10.48
N PRO A 228 7.89 33.02 -11.71
CA PRO A 228 7.01 33.02 -12.88
C PRO A 228 6.26 31.68 -13.06
N GLY A 229 5.11 31.74 -13.75
CA GLY A 229 4.31 30.58 -14.15
C GLY A 229 3.14 30.22 -13.22
N LYS A 230 2.36 29.21 -13.62
CA LYS A 230 1.15 28.77 -12.91
C LYS A 230 1.45 28.19 -11.54
N LYS A 231 0.87 28.78 -10.49
CA LYS A 231 0.95 28.26 -9.11
C LYS A 231 -0.42 27.87 -8.58
N ILE A 232 -0.41 26.96 -7.62
CA ILE A 232 -1.53 26.64 -6.76
C ILE A 232 -1.19 27.13 -5.36
N LEU A 233 -1.98 28.07 -4.84
CA LEU A 233 -1.77 28.67 -3.53
C LEU A 233 -2.86 28.22 -2.56
N ILE A 234 -2.47 27.46 -1.54
CA ILE A 234 -3.37 26.93 -0.51
C ILE A 234 -3.41 27.91 0.66
N HIS A 235 -4.60 28.31 1.10
CA HIS A 235 -4.77 29.21 2.25
C HIS A 235 -6.04 28.88 3.04
N ASP A 236 -6.20 29.50 4.20
CA ASP A 236 -7.40 29.36 5.02
C ASP A 236 -8.60 30.17 4.47
N ASN A 237 -9.74 30.09 5.14
CA ASN A 237 -10.96 30.78 4.73
C ASN A 237 -11.05 32.23 5.22
N ALA A 238 -9.95 32.85 5.66
CA ALA A 238 -9.98 34.22 6.12
C ALA A 238 -10.38 35.18 4.99
N ALA A 239 -11.23 36.17 5.30
CA ALA A 239 -11.81 37.09 4.32
C ALA A 239 -10.76 37.86 3.51
N GLN A 240 -9.59 38.13 4.11
CA GLN A 240 -8.47 38.77 3.42
C GLN A 240 -7.93 37.95 2.24
N PHE A 241 -8.05 36.63 2.30
CA PHE A 241 -7.58 35.72 1.25
C PHE A 241 -8.69 35.37 0.27
N THR A 242 -9.89 35.07 0.76
CA THR A 242 -11.00 34.59 -0.07
C THR A 242 -11.63 35.68 -0.93
N SER A 243 -11.48 36.96 -0.55
CA SER A 243 -11.96 38.09 -1.34
C SER A 243 -11.08 38.43 -2.54
N ILE A 244 -9.91 37.79 -2.70
CA ILE A 244 -8.98 38.07 -3.79
C ILE A 244 -9.27 37.15 -4.97
N ASP A 245 -9.39 37.74 -6.17
CA ASP A 245 -9.38 36.98 -7.41
C ASP A 245 -7.92 36.70 -7.83
N TYR A 246 -7.47 35.48 -7.56
CA TYR A 246 -6.10 35.05 -7.84
C TYR A 246 -5.80 34.86 -9.33
N SER A 247 -6.84 34.74 -10.17
CA SER A 247 -6.67 34.47 -11.60
C SER A 247 -5.92 35.60 -12.32
N TRP A 248 -6.03 36.83 -11.80
CA TRP A 248 -5.32 38.01 -12.32
C TRP A 248 -3.80 37.93 -12.16
N PHE A 249 -3.31 37.00 -11.33
CA PHE A 249 -1.90 36.81 -11.04
C PHE A 249 -1.35 35.48 -11.56
N ASP A 250 -2.09 34.77 -12.42
CA ASP A 250 -1.77 33.40 -12.87
C ASP A 250 -1.62 32.41 -11.69
N ILE A 251 -2.40 32.63 -10.63
CA ILE A 251 -2.43 31.80 -9.42
C ILE A 251 -3.81 31.18 -9.29
N LYS A 252 -3.83 29.89 -8.98
CA LYS A 252 -5.05 29.19 -8.55
C LYS A 252 -5.09 29.17 -7.02
N GLY A 253 -5.89 30.06 -6.43
CA GLY A 253 -6.20 30.03 -5.00
C GLY A 253 -7.05 28.80 -4.65
N ILE A 254 -6.69 28.08 -3.59
CA ILE A 254 -7.45 26.96 -3.06
C ILE A 254 -7.64 27.17 -1.57
N ASN A 255 -8.90 27.28 -1.17
CA ASN A 255 -9.25 27.32 0.24
C ASN A 255 -9.22 25.91 0.82
N ILE A 256 -8.72 25.79 2.05
CA ILE A 256 -8.92 24.58 2.84
C ILE A 256 -10.38 24.44 3.25
N SER A 257 -10.82 23.22 3.55
CA SER A 257 -12.13 22.99 4.15
C SER A 257 -12.22 23.70 5.51
N PRO A 258 -13.40 24.25 5.87
CA PRO A 258 -13.62 24.85 7.18
C PRO A 258 -13.19 23.89 8.30
N TYR A 259 -12.51 24.42 9.31
CA TYR A 259 -12.03 23.67 10.49
C TYR A 259 -11.08 22.50 10.19
N ALA A 260 -10.39 22.51 9.03
CA ALA A 260 -9.45 21.48 8.63
C ALA A 260 -7.99 22.00 8.55
N PRO A 261 -7.36 22.40 9.67
CA PRO A 261 -5.98 22.93 9.67
C PRO A 261 -4.96 21.93 9.12
N ASN A 262 -5.26 20.62 9.21
CA ASN A 262 -4.43 19.56 8.65
C ASN A 262 -4.26 19.65 7.12
N MET A 263 -5.18 20.31 6.41
CA MET A 263 -5.03 20.57 4.97
C MET A 263 -3.91 21.56 4.65
N ASN A 264 -3.49 22.36 5.63
CA ASN A 264 -2.35 23.27 5.56
C ASN A 264 -1.24 22.89 6.57
N ALA A 265 -1.11 21.60 6.91
CA ALA A 265 -0.27 21.14 8.03
C ALA A 265 1.21 21.56 7.93
N PHE A 266 1.72 21.81 6.72
CA PHE A 266 3.13 22.21 6.55
C PHE A 266 3.40 23.64 6.97
N ILE A 267 2.50 24.58 6.68
CA ILE A 267 2.66 25.95 7.16
C ILE A 267 2.37 26.02 8.66
N GLU A 268 1.41 25.25 9.17
CA GLU A 268 1.14 25.16 10.61
C GLU A 268 2.35 24.62 11.38
N ARG A 269 3.02 23.59 10.84
CA ARG A 269 4.27 23.09 11.41
C ARG A 269 5.38 24.14 11.35
N LEU A 270 5.49 24.89 10.26
CA LEU A 270 6.43 25.99 10.14
C LEU A 270 6.16 27.06 11.20
N ASN A 271 4.90 27.45 11.39
CA ASN A 271 4.48 28.41 12.40
C ASN A 271 4.94 28.00 13.80
N GLY A 272 4.67 26.75 14.17
CA GLY A 272 5.14 26.19 15.42
C GLY A 272 6.67 26.11 15.53
N SER A 273 7.40 26.07 14.41
CA SER A 273 8.87 26.13 14.39
C SER A 273 9.36 27.56 14.60
N ILE A 274 8.81 28.54 13.88
CA ILE A 274 9.15 29.98 14.07
C ILE A 274 8.97 30.40 15.52
N ARG A 275 7.86 30.00 16.16
CA ARG A 275 7.62 30.32 17.58
C ARG A 275 8.66 29.68 18.50
N ARG A 276 8.68 28.35 18.54
CA ARG A 276 9.51 27.58 19.50
C ARG A 276 11.01 27.69 19.26
N GLU A 277 11.44 27.96 18.03
CA GLU A 277 12.86 28.05 17.67
C GLU A 277 13.34 29.51 17.55
N SER A 278 12.45 30.51 17.54
CA SER A 278 12.91 31.91 17.48
C SER A 278 12.11 32.83 18.39
N LEU A 279 10.87 33.18 18.06
CA LEU A 279 10.15 34.30 18.67
C LEU A 279 9.94 34.15 20.18
N ASP A 280 9.70 32.93 20.67
CA ASP A 280 9.43 32.69 22.09
C ASP A 280 10.67 32.88 22.99
N HIS A 281 11.86 33.06 22.40
CA HIS A 281 13.12 33.31 23.11
C HIS A 281 13.50 34.78 23.21
N PHE A 282 12.68 35.70 22.68
CA PHE A 282 12.96 37.13 22.68
C PHE A 282 11.84 37.91 23.37
N LEU A 283 12.25 38.95 24.11
CA LEU A 283 11.36 40.01 24.54
C LEU A 283 11.08 40.94 23.35
N LEU A 284 9.90 40.78 22.73
CA LEU A 284 9.51 41.51 21.54
C LEU A 284 8.98 42.90 21.91
N VAL A 285 9.68 43.94 21.47
CA VAL A 285 9.41 45.34 21.84
C VAL A 285 8.99 46.20 20.65
N SER A 286 9.56 45.96 19.47
CA SER A 286 9.30 46.78 18.29
C SER A 286 9.21 45.98 16.99
N GLU A 287 8.50 46.53 16.00
CA GLU A 287 8.41 45.97 14.66
C GLU A 287 9.79 45.74 14.02
N LYS A 288 10.69 46.73 14.16
CA LYS A 288 12.06 46.66 13.63
C LYS A 288 12.85 45.49 14.20
N GLN A 289 12.71 45.23 15.50
CA GLN A 289 13.32 44.09 16.16
C GLN A 289 12.75 42.77 15.63
N ILE A 290 11.42 42.66 15.54
CA ILE A 290 10.75 41.46 15.02
C ILE A 290 11.22 41.16 13.59
N ARG A 291 11.26 42.17 12.71
CA ARG A 291 11.74 42.01 11.33
C ARG A 291 13.19 41.51 11.27
N LYS A 292 14.07 42.01 12.14
CA LYS A 292 15.48 41.57 12.21
C LYS A 292 15.59 40.11 12.65
N ILE A 293 14.84 39.71 13.68
CA ILE A 293 14.79 38.33 14.17
C ILE A 293 14.27 37.40 13.07
N LEU A 294 13.12 37.74 12.47
CA LEU A 294 12.52 36.93 11.41
C LEU A 294 13.44 36.78 10.20
N LYS A 295 14.09 37.86 9.76
CA LYS A 295 15.06 37.78 8.64
C LYS A 295 16.18 36.80 8.95
N SER A 296 16.84 36.94 10.11
CA SER A 296 17.92 36.03 10.52
C SER A 296 17.44 34.58 10.66
N TYR A 297 16.23 34.37 11.19
CA TYR A 297 15.67 33.03 11.32
C TYR A 297 15.32 32.41 9.96
N VAL A 298 14.70 33.17 9.05
CA VAL A 298 14.32 32.69 7.71
C VAL A 298 15.57 32.33 6.89
N ASP A 299 16.63 33.14 6.97
CA ASP A 299 17.90 32.85 6.31
C ASP A 299 18.51 31.52 6.83
N TYR A 300 18.51 31.32 8.15
CA TYR A 300 18.91 30.05 8.77
C TYR A 300 18.01 28.88 8.35
N TYR A 301 16.69 29.06 8.40
CA TYR A 301 15.70 28.05 8.08
C TYR A 301 15.82 27.55 6.64
N ASN A 302 16.04 28.47 5.70
CA ASN A 302 16.12 28.19 4.27
C ASN A 302 17.48 27.64 3.83
N ASN A 303 18.59 28.07 4.46
CA ASN A 303 19.95 27.83 3.93
C ASN A 303 20.83 26.93 4.80
N GLN A 304 20.44 26.69 6.06
CA GLN A 304 21.32 26.03 7.03
C GLN A 304 20.61 24.90 7.78
N ARG A 305 19.34 25.11 8.16
CA ARG A 305 18.57 24.15 8.94
C ARG A 305 18.19 22.90 8.11
N PRO A 306 18.59 21.69 8.51
CA PRO A 306 18.15 20.47 7.84
C PRO A 306 16.69 20.15 8.19
N HIS A 307 15.89 19.74 7.21
CA HIS A 307 14.48 19.39 7.42
C HIS A 307 14.27 17.89 7.29
N GLN A 308 13.92 17.23 8.40
CA GLN A 308 13.63 15.79 8.42
C GLN A 308 12.56 15.37 7.39
N GLY A 309 11.59 16.24 7.10
CA GLY A 309 10.52 15.96 6.13
C GLY A 309 10.97 15.90 4.67
N VAL A 310 12.10 16.53 4.33
CA VAL A 310 12.67 16.57 2.96
C VAL A 310 14.03 15.85 2.90
N GLY A 311 14.66 15.57 4.05
CA GLY A 311 15.95 14.89 4.16
C GLY A 311 17.15 15.75 3.75
N LYS A 312 16.96 17.07 3.63
CA LYS A 312 17.98 18.05 3.21
C LYS A 312 17.62 19.46 3.66
N ILE A 313 18.54 20.40 3.42
CA ILE A 313 18.32 21.85 3.54
C ILE A 313 17.45 22.33 2.37
N PRO A 314 16.53 23.31 2.53
CA PRO A 314 15.56 23.71 1.51
C PRO A 314 16.18 24.21 0.22
N THR A 315 17.18 25.10 0.28
CA THR A 315 17.91 25.59 -0.90
C THR A 315 18.92 24.57 -1.45
N GLY A 316 19.19 23.49 -0.70
CA GLY A 316 20.06 22.40 -1.10
C GLY A 316 21.54 22.77 -1.02
N ASN A 317 22.26 22.27 -0.02
CA ASN A 317 23.72 22.28 -0.02
C ASN A 317 24.26 20.89 -0.38
N GLN A 318 25.35 20.88 -1.15
CA GLN A 318 26.20 19.70 -1.31
C GLN A 318 26.92 19.42 0.02
N LEU A 319 26.77 18.21 0.53
CA LEU A 319 27.54 17.71 1.66
C LEU A 319 29.00 17.55 1.20
N SER A 320 29.88 18.52 1.48
CA SER A 320 31.31 18.30 1.31
C SER A 320 31.83 17.48 2.49
N GLY A 321 32.44 16.33 2.22
CA GLY A 321 33.04 15.48 3.26
C GLY A 321 34.39 16.00 3.78
N PHE A 322 34.94 17.04 3.15
CA PHE A 322 36.32 17.49 3.31
C PHE A 322 36.39 18.87 3.95
N GLY A 323 37.48 19.16 4.69
CA GLY A 323 37.72 20.46 5.34
C GLY A 323 37.48 20.48 6.86
N LYS A 324 37.97 21.52 7.53
CA LYS A 324 37.84 21.70 8.99
C LYS A 324 36.40 22.08 9.36
N ILE A 325 35.86 21.47 10.42
CA ILE A 325 34.53 21.80 10.94
C ILE A 325 34.60 23.17 11.63
N ARG A 326 33.73 24.09 11.21
CA ARG A 326 33.49 25.40 11.82
C ARG A 326 32.05 25.49 12.28
N LYS A 327 31.80 26.41 13.22
CA LYS A 327 30.46 26.76 13.68
C LYS A 327 30.26 28.27 13.58
N GLU A 328 29.05 28.68 13.25
CA GLU A 328 28.63 30.08 13.21
C GLU A 328 27.38 30.24 14.07
N SER A 329 27.34 31.29 14.90
CA SER A 329 26.19 31.59 15.75
C SER A 329 25.07 32.23 14.94
N VAL A 330 23.85 31.75 15.13
CA VAL A 330 22.63 32.29 14.55
C VAL A 330 21.74 32.81 15.68
N LEU A 331 21.05 33.93 15.45
CA LEU A 331 20.14 34.55 16.42
C LEU A 331 20.79 34.76 17.80
N GLY A 332 22.01 35.30 17.83
CA GLY A 332 22.73 35.59 19.08
C GLY A 332 23.17 34.34 19.85
N GLY A 333 23.33 33.20 19.17
CA GLY A 333 23.78 31.94 19.77
C GLY A 333 22.66 31.00 20.20
N LEU A 334 21.39 31.35 19.91
CA LEU A 334 20.25 30.46 20.09
C LEU A 334 20.39 29.20 19.21
N HIS A 335 20.95 29.36 18.00
CA HIS A 335 21.30 28.25 17.12
C HIS A 335 22.76 28.35 16.68
N TYR A 336 23.31 27.23 16.25
CA TYR A 336 24.62 27.17 15.61
C TYR A 336 24.53 26.41 14.30
N ASN A 337 25.03 27.00 13.23
CA ASN A 337 25.23 26.30 11.97
C ASN A 337 26.61 25.68 11.94
N TYR A 338 26.69 24.39 11.62
CA TYR A 338 27.95 23.66 11.50
C TYR A 338 28.23 23.38 10.03
N TYR A 339 29.40 23.80 9.55
CA TYR A 339 29.81 23.63 8.17
C TYR A 339 31.31 23.29 8.07
N ARG A 340 31.73 22.74 6.93
CA ARG A 340 33.16 22.56 6.63
C ARG A 340 33.62 23.68 5.72
N SER A 341 34.73 24.34 6.07
CA SER A 341 35.36 25.32 5.17
C SER A 341 36.07 24.60 4.03
N SER A 342 35.85 25.03 2.79
CA SER A 342 36.71 24.67 1.66
C SER A 342 38.16 24.99 2.02
N ALA A 343 39.07 24.05 1.77
CA ALA A 343 40.49 24.21 2.06
C ALA A 343 41.11 25.32 1.20
#